data_AF-A0A3B9XKU8-F1
#
_entry.id   AF-A0A3B9XKU8-F1
#
_cell.length_a   1.000
_cell.length_b   1.000
_cell.length_c   1.000
_cell.angle_alpha   90.00
_cell.angle_beta   90.00
_cell.angle_gamma   90.00
#
_symmetry.space_group_name_H-M   'P 1'
#
loop_
_entity.id
_entity.type
_entity.pdbx_description
1 polymer ?
#
loop_
_entity_poly.entity_id
_entity_poly.type
_entity_poly.pdbx_seq_one_letter_code
_entity_poly.pdbx_strand_id
1 'polypeptide(L)'
;YEKVNQTSLDLVYPWQDVLLKLEATYQTGSLEQFESVAAGFEYTFGGVFDSDLDLSWYVEAIWDSRDQIYATLFDHDVGVAARLALNDARDSNLILGVVADYEYSEAFGYVFWTNNFGRSWTLNVTGQYFMANEPRLNPEDYLQFQALADNVEAGVTPVPQEIIDAVLAAFADTTISEKQYEIMLERLEEIRLGQGDYFNDVDNYDNVAQTIFDLLRTSDNSQKMNLIERDGYIQIDLFYHF
;
A
#
# COMPACT_ATOMS: atom_id res chain seq x y z
N TYR A 1 -7.40 17.75 -20.32
CA TYR A 1 -8.01 17.46 -19.01
C TYR A 1 -8.94 16.29 -19.18
N GLU A 2 -8.62 15.22 -18.48
CA GLU A 2 -9.41 13.99 -18.47
C GLU A 2 -10.60 14.15 -17.52
N LYS A 3 -11.77 13.66 -17.92
CA LYS A 3 -12.99 13.78 -17.11
C LYS A 3 -13.20 12.47 -16.37
N VAL A 4 -13.18 12.56 -15.04
CA VAL A 4 -13.56 11.48 -14.13
C VAL A 4 -14.93 11.83 -13.56
N ASN A 5 -15.86 10.87 -13.62
CA ASN A 5 -17.15 10.96 -12.95
C ASN A 5 -17.19 9.90 -11.85
N GLN A 6 -17.45 10.32 -10.61
CA GLN A 6 -17.52 9.43 -9.45
C GLN A 6 -18.86 9.62 -8.75
N THR A 7 -19.47 8.51 -8.33
CA THR A 7 -20.67 8.47 -7.50
C THR A 7 -20.36 7.63 -6.27
N SER A 8 -20.70 8.12 -5.08
CA SER A 8 -20.56 7.36 -3.83
C SER A 8 -21.89 7.31 -3.06
N LEU A 9 -22.03 6.28 -2.23
CA LEU A 9 -23.14 6.04 -1.34
C LEU A 9 -22.60 5.64 0.03
N ASP A 10 -22.96 6.42 1.06
CA ASP A 10 -22.58 6.15 2.44
C ASP A 10 -23.83 5.88 3.29
N LEU A 11 -23.79 4.82 4.08
CA LEU A 11 -24.84 4.43 5.01
C LEU A 11 -24.25 4.15 6.39
N VAL A 12 -24.85 4.77 7.40
CA VAL A 12 -24.54 4.49 8.80
C VAL A 12 -25.85 4.16 9.52
N TYR A 13 -25.90 2.99 10.15
CA TYR A 13 -27.10 2.51 10.84
C TYR A 13 -26.77 2.05 12.26
N PRO A 14 -27.08 2.87 13.29
CA PRO A 14 -26.99 2.46 14.68
C PRO A 14 -28.20 1.60 15.08
N TRP A 15 -27.94 0.43 15.64
CA TRP A 15 -28.96 -0.48 16.15
C TRP A 15 -28.55 -1.05 17.51
N GLN A 16 -29.14 -0.49 18.57
CA GLN A 16 -28.75 -0.80 19.96
C GLN A 16 -27.25 -0.54 20.14
N ASP A 17 -26.49 -1.57 20.54
CA ASP A 17 -25.05 -1.48 20.76
C ASP A 17 -24.22 -1.83 19.51
N VAL A 18 -24.88 -2.08 18.37
CA VAL A 18 -24.26 -2.33 17.06
C VAL A 18 -24.29 -1.05 16.23
N LEU A 19 -23.18 -0.70 15.58
CA LEU A 19 -23.12 0.32 14.53
C LEU A 19 -22.73 -0.33 13.21
N LEU A 20 -23.62 -0.31 12.23
CA LEU A 20 -23.32 -0.77 10.87
C LEU A 20 -22.86 0.41 10.02
N LYS A 21 -21.85 0.17 9.17
CA LYS A 21 -21.37 1.12 8.17
C LYS A 21 -21.24 0.43 6.82
N LEU A 22 -21.62 1.14 5.77
CA LEU A 22 -21.43 0.72 4.39
C LEU A 22 -21.09 1.95 3.55
N GLU A 23 -20.05 1.82 2.74
CA GLU A 23 -19.64 2.77 1.71
C GLU A 23 -19.55 2.02 0.38
N ALA A 24 -20.12 2.59 -0.67
CA ALA A 24 -20.02 2.05 -2.02
C ALA A 24 -19.70 3.18 -2.99
N THR A 25 -18.66 3.00 -3.79
CA THR A 25 -18.21 3.96 -4.80
C THR A 25 -18.22 3.32 -6.17
N TYR A 26 -18.68 4.10 -7.16
CA TYR A 26 -18.65 3.76 -8.58
C TYR A 26 -18.01 4.91 -9.35
N GLN A 27 -16.93 4.62 -10.07
CA GLN A 27 -16.21 5.61 -10.87
C GLN A 27 -16.19 5.21 -12.35
N THR A 28 -16.42 6.22 -13.21
CA THR A 28 -16.26 6.10 -14.65
C THR A 28 -15.28 7.16 -15.17
N GLY A 29 -14.29 6.71 -15.92
CA GLY A 29 -13.28 7.55 -16.58
C GLY A 29 -12.73 6.86 -17.84
N SER A 30 -11.91 7.57 -18.61
CA SER A 30 -11.29 7.03 -19.83
C SER A 30 -10.08 6.11 -19.59
N LEU A 31 -9.52 6.12 -18.38
CA LEU A 31 -8.43 5.23 -17.97
C LEU A 31 -8.96 3.91 -17.41
N GLU A 32 -9.91 3.96 -16.46
CA GLU A 32 -10.44 2.77 -15.81
C GLU A 32 -11.83 3.02 -15.23
N GLN A 33 -12.68 1.99 -15.26
CA GLN A 33 -13.97 1.95 -14.57
C GLN A 33 -13.83 1.02 -13.38
N PHE A 34 -14.27 1.46 -12.20
CA PHE A 34 -14.19 0.62 -11.02
C PHE A 34 -15.36 0.83 -10.06
N GLU A 35 -15.56 -0.19 -9.26
CA GLU A 35 -16.50 -0.28 -8.16
C GLU A 35 -15.74 -0.67 -6.89
N SER A 36 -16.07 -0.02 -5.78
CA SER A 36 -15.46 -0.27 -4.48
C SER A 36 -16.56 -0.32 -3.42
N VAL A 37 -16.46 -1.27 -2.50
CA VAL A 37 -17.41 -1.45 -1.40
C VAL A 37 -16.63 -1.71 -0.11
N ALA A 38 -16.90 -0.90 0.90
CA ALA A 38 -16.45 -1.15 2.26
C ALA A 38 -17.67 -1.34 3.15
N ALA A 39 -17.68 -2.40 3.94
CA ALA A 39 -18.77 -2.67 4.88
C ALA A 39 -18.22 -3.20 6.19
N GLY A 40 -18.79 -2.74 7.29
CA GLY A 40 -18.32 -3.13 8.60
C GLY A 40 -19.35 -2.95 9.69
N PHE A 41 -19.01 -3.49 10.85
CA PHE A 41 -19.78 -3.28 12.06
C PHE A 41 -18.88 -3.05 13.26
N GLU A 42 -19.39 -2.26 14.19
CA GLU A 42 -18.84 -2.10 15.52
C GLU A 42 -19.86 -2.63 16.53
N TYR A 43 -19.40 -3.34 17.55
CA TYR A 43 -20.24 -3.76 18.68
C TYR A 43 -19.50 -3.57 20.00
N THR A 44 -20.14 -2.94 20.98
CA THR A 44 -19.54 -2.70 22.30
C THR A 44 -20.22 -3.51 23.39
N PHE A 45 -19.46 -4.38 24.03
CA PHE A 45 -19.84 -5.02 25.28
C PHE A 45 -19.52 -4.08 26.44
N GLY A 46 -20.54 -3.42 26.98
CA GLY A 46 -20.39 -2.58 28.16
C GLY A 46 -20.31 -3.40 29.45
N GLY A 47 -19.41 -3.01 30.36
CA GLY A 47 -19.30 -3.59 31.70
C GLY A 47 -18.96 -5.09 31.74
N VAL A 48 -18.00 -5.51 30.92
CA VAL A 48 -17.59 -6.93 30.82
C VAL A 48 -17.09 -7.42 32.18
N PHE A 49 -17.42 -8.66 32.54
CA PHE A 49 -17.05 -9.28 33.83
C PHE A 49 -17.57 -8.53 35.08
N ASP A 50 -18.76 -7.91 35.00
CA ASP A 50 -19.35 -7.12 36.09
C ASP A 50 -18.39 -6.01 36.60
N SER A 51 -17.67 -5.40 35.66
CA SER A 51 -16.70 -4.33 35.93
C SER A 51 -17.05 -3.06 35.16
N ASP A 52 -16.23 -2.01 35.28
CA ASP A 52 -16.38 -0.80 34.48
C ASP A 52 -15.73 -0.94 33.08
N LEU A 53 -15.20 -2.11 32.72
CA LEU A 53 -14.50 -2.33 31.44
C LEU A 53 -15.47 -2.39 30.26
N ASP A 54 -15.17 -1.68 29.18
CA ASP A 54 -15.88 -1.80 27.92
C ASP A 54 -14.99 -2.46 26.85
N LEU A 55 -15.53 -3.47 26.16
CA LEU A 55 -14.86 -4.16 25.06
C LEU A 55 -15.62 -3.90 23.75
N SER A 56 -15.02 -3.16 22.84
CA SER A 56 -15.55 -2.91 21.49
C SER A 56 -14.85 -3.79 20.47
N TRP A 57 -15.62 -4.37 19.56
CA TRP A 57 -15.13 -5.10 18.39
C TRP A 57 -15.44 -4.30 17.14
N TYR A 58 -14.50 -4.34 16.19
CA TYR A 58 -14.61 -3.73 14.88
C TYR A 58 -14.31 -4.81 13.85
N VAL A 59 -15.19 -4.96 12.88
CA VAL A 59 -14.94 -5.81 11.71
C VAL A 59 -15.28 -5.00 10.49
N GLU A 60 -14.37 -4.99 9.53
CA GLU A 60 -14.52 -4.30 8.26
C GLU A 60 -14.04 -5.21 7.14
N ALA A 61 -14.77 -5.23 6.04
CA ALA A 61 -14.39 -5.89 4.81
C ALA A 61 -14.40 -4.86 3.69
N ILE A 62 -13.31 -4.83 2.93
CA ILE A 62 -13.12 -3.97 1.78
C ILE A 62 -13.05 -4.88 0.56
N TRP A 63 -13.74 -4.46 -0.49
CA TRP A 63 -13.67 -5.05 -1.81
C TRP A 63 -13.50 -3.92 -2.84
N ASP A 64 -12.54 -4.04 -3.72
CA ASP A 64 -12.31 -3.08 -4.81
C ASP A 64 -12.03 -3.81 -6.11
N SER A 65 -12.73 -3.43 -7.17
CA SER A 65 -12.57 -4.02 -8.50
C SER A 65 -11.53 -3.34 -9.38
N ARG A 66 -10.85 -2.29 -8.87
CA ARG A 66 -9.72 -1.70 -9.60
C ARG A 66 -8.71 -2.77 -9.91
N ASP A 67 -8.39 -2.93 -11.20
CA ASP A 67 -7.17 -3.60 -11.59
C ASP A 67 -6.01 -2.75 -11.05
N GLN A 68 -4.87 -3.38 -10.83
CA GLN A 68 -3.75 -2.86 -10.07
C GLN A 68 -3.08 -1.58 -10.67
N ILE A 69 -3.71 -0.87 -11.61
CA ILE A 69 -3.24 0.34 -12.29
C ILE A 69 -3.09 1.53 -11.33
N TYR A 70 -3.88 1.55 -10.23
CA TYR A 70 -3.78 2.56 -9.18
C TYR A 70 -3.55 1.88 -7.82
N ALA A 71 -2.43 2.20 -7.17
CA ALA A 71 -2.05 1.68 -5.87
C ALA A 71 -3.09 2.04 -4.80
N THR A 72 -4.04 1.14 -4.56
CA THR A 72 -4.91 1.16 -3.39
C THR A 72 -4.31 0.25 -2.34
N LEU A 73 -4.00 0.82 -1.17
CA LEU A 73 -3.42 0.06 -0.06
C LEU A 73 -4.39 -0.97 0.52
N PHE A 74 -5.70 -0.82 0.26
CA PHE A 74 -6.74 -1.73 0.68
C PHE A 74 -7.69 -2.00 -0.49
N ASP A 75 -7.83 -3.25 -0.91
CA ASP A 75 -8.77 -3.67 -1.95
C ASP A 75 -9.54 -4.95 -1.58
N HIS A 76 -8.87 -6.03 -1.19
CA HIS A 76 -9.44 -7.34 -0.85
C HIS A 76 -9.06 -7.67 0.60
N ASP A 77 -9.36 -6.74 1.48
CA ASP A 77 -8.89 -6.75 2.86
C ASP A 77 -10.03 -6.99 3.85
N VAL A 78 -9.73 -7.74 4.90
CA VAL A 78 -10.59 -7.88 6.07
C VAL A 78 -9.83 -7.42 7.30
N GLY A 79 -10.37 -6.39 7.94
CA GLY A 79 -9.90 -5.85 9.20
C GLY A 79 -10.72 -6.39 10.38
N VAL A 80 -10.03 -6.83 11.42
CA VAL A 80 -10.63 -7.10 12.73
C VAL A 80 -9.83 -6.38 13.80
N ALA A 81 -10.49 -5.58 14.62
CA ALA A 81 -9.89 -4.92 15.76
C ALA A 81 -10.74 -5.04 17.01
N ALA A 82 -10.09 -4.96 18.16
CA ALA A 82 -10.73 -4.91 19.46
C ALA A 82 -10.15 -3.75 20.26
N ARG A 83 -11.02 -3.01 20.95
CA ARG A 83 -10.68 -1.94 21.87
C ARG A 83 -11.16 -2.30 23.26
N LEU A 84 -10.25 -2.31 24.23
CA LEU A 84 -10.55 -2.43 25.65
C LEU A 84 -10.37 -1.07 26.31
N ALA A 85 -11.48 -0.44 26.69
CA ALA A 85 -11.48 0.77 27.50
C ALA A 85 -11.60 0.39 28.97
N LEU A 86 -10.65 0.82 29.80
CA LEU A 86 -10.69 0.49 31.23
C LEU A 86 -11.63 1.38 32.03
N ASN A 87 -12.06 2.51 31.45
CA ASN A 87 -12.90 3.52 32.09
C ASN A 87 -12.41 3.96 33.48
N ASP A 88 -11.09 3.96 33.67
CA ASP A 88 -10.46 4.38 34.92
C ASP A 88 -10.10 5.87 34.89
N ALA A 89 -9.74 6.45 36.03
CA ALA A 89 -9.33 7.85 36.14
C ALA A 89 -8.06 8.20 35.32
N ARG A 90 -7.42 7.19 34.73
CA ARG A 90 -6.23 7.29 33.90
C ARG A 90 -6.57 7.26 32.41
N ASP A 91 -7.84 7.10 32.03
CA ASP A 91 -8.32 6.96 30.66
C ASP A 91 -7.52 5.90 29.89
N SER A 92 -7.31 4.75 30.55
CA SER A 92 -6.48 3.69 29.98
C SER A 92 -7.21 2.99 28.84
N ASN A 93 -6.52 2.83 27.71
CA ASN A 93 -7.09 2.24 26.51
C ASN A 93 -6.10 1.28 25.86
N LEU A 94 -6.59 0.14 25.39
CA LEU A 94 -5.82 -0.81 24.58
C LEU A 94 -6.59 -1.09 23.29
N ILE A 95 -5.94 -0.94 22.15
CA ILE A 95 -6.46 -1.31 20.84
C ILE A 95 -5.52 -2.35 20.25
N LEU A 96 -6.08 -3.42 19.72
CA LEU A 96 -5.38 -4.47 18.99
C LEU A 96 -6.12 -4.71 17.69
N GLY A 97 -5.42 -4.79 16.57
CA GLY A 97 -6.05 -5.06 15.28
C GLY A 97 -5.16 -5.80 14.33
N VAL A 98 -5.81 -6.50 13.39
CA VAL A 98 -5.18 -7.16 12.25
C VAL A 98 -6.00 -6.83 11.02
N VAL A 99 -5.33 -6.47 9.94
CA VAL A 99 -5.88 -6.40 8.59
C VAL A 99 -5.17 -7.47 7.79
N ALA A 100 -5.93 -8.31 7.12
CA ALA A 100 -5.40 -9.36 6.26
C ALA A 100 -6.01 -9.23 4.88
N ASP A 101 -5.16 -9.30 3.88
CA ASP A 101 -5.55 -9.47 2.50
C ASP A 101 -5.92 -10.95 2.30
N TYR A 102 -7.06 -11.22 1.68
CA TYR A 102 -7.49 -12.60 1.39
C TYR A 102 -7.16 -13.06 -0.03
N GLU A 103 -6.74 -12.15 -0.90
CA GLU A 103 -6.28 -12.44 -2.26
C GLU A 103 -4.76 -12.63 -2.28
N TYR A 104 -4.04 -11.74 -1.61
CA TYR A 104 -2.60 -11.77 -1.41
C TYR A 104 -2.27 -12.28 0.00
N SER A 105 -1.22 -13.08 0.18
CA SER A 105 -0.85 -13.62 1.50
C SER A 105 -0.12 -12.58 2.36
N GLU A 106 -0.79 -11.46 2.63
CA GLU A 106 -0.29 -10.30 3.36
C GLU A 106 -1.17 -10.02 4.60
N ALA A 107 -0.53 -9.60 5.69
CA ALA A 107 -1.22 -9.19 6.90
C ALA A 107 -0.45 -8.10 7.65
N PHE A 108 -1.20 -7.14 8.18
CA PHE A 108 -0.72 -6.06 9.02
C PHE A 108 -1.38 -6.14 10.39
N GLY A 109 -0.58 -6.20 11.45
CA GLY A 109 -1.03 -6.21 12.84
C GLY A 109 -0.56 -4.97 13.58
N TYR A 110 -1.40 -4.45 14.48
CA TYR A 110 -1.06 -3.30 15.30
C TYR A 110 -1.57 -3.43 16.74
N VAL A 111 -0.87 -2.75 17.65
CA VAL A 111 -1.23 -2.54 19.04
C VAL A 111 -1.02 -1.07 19.41
N PHE A 112 -2.02 -0.49 20.06
CA PHE A 112 -1.92 0.83 20.65
C PHE A 112 -2.37 0.75 22.10
N TRP A 113 -1.54 1.23 23.01
CA TRP A 113 -1.92 1.37 24.41
C TRP A 113 -1.68 2.80 24.88
N THR A 114 -2.68 3.38 25.53
CA THR A 114 -2.61 4.72 26.10
C THR A 114 -2.95 4.68 27.58
N ASN A 115 -2.22 5.43 28.39
CA ASN A 115 -2.48 5.54 29.82
C ASN A 115 -1.98 6.89 30.36
N ASN A 116 -2.79 7.51 31.22
CA ASN A 116 -2.37 8.69 31.97
C ASN A 116 -1.94 8.31 33.40
N PHE A 117 -0.84 8.85 33.90
CA PHE A 117 -0.38 8.57 35.26
C PHE A 117 0.35 9.76 35.87
N GLY A 118 0.35 9.84 37.20
CA GLY A 118 0.59 11.13 37.85
C GLY A 118 -0.43 12.16 37.36
N ARG A 119 -0.44 13.37 37.91
CA ARG A 119 -1.46 14.36 37.51
C ARG A 119 -1.22 14.97 36.12
N SER A 120 -0.15 14.57 35.45
CA SER A 120 0.47 15.32 34.36
C SER A 120 1.18 14.46 33.33
N TRP A 121 1.17 13.12 33.41
CA TRP A 121 1.86 12.30 32.41
C TRP A 121 0.90 11.48 31.56
N THR A 122 1.23 11.35 30.28
CA THR A 122 0.61 10.42 29.33
C THR A 122 1.67 9.52 28.72
N LEU A 123 1.43 8.22 28.72
CA LEU A 123 2.24 7.23 28.04
C LEU A 123 1.45 6.61 26.91
N ASN A 124 2.03 6.64 25.72
CA ASN A 124 1.53 5.96 24.54
C ASN A 124 2.54 4.90 24.12
N VAL A 125 2.07 3.68 23.86
CA VAL A 125 2.86 2.60 23.32
C VAL A 125 2.21 2.15 22.03
N THR A 126 2.96 2.20 20.95
CA THR A 126 2.54 1.77 19.62
C THR A 126 3.42 0.61 19.20
N GLY A 127 2.83 -0.47 18.73
CA GLY A 127 3.53 -1.56 18.08
C GLY A 127 2.86 -1.90 16.78
N GLN A 128 3.65 -2.17 15.75
CA GLN A 128 3.14 -2.67 14.48
C GLN A 128 4.01 -3.80 13.96
N TYR A 129 3.39 -4.73 13.25
CA TYR A 129 4.04 -5.86 12.64
C TYR A 129 3.44 -6.12 11.27
N PHE A 130 4.30 -6.47 10.32
CA PHE A 130 3.90 -6.76 8.96
C PHE A 130 4.40 -8.14 8.55
N MET A 131 3.54 -8.87 7.85
CA MET A 131 3.85 -10.15 7.23
C MET A 131 3.42 -10.10 5.77
N ALA A 132 4.34 -10.41 4.86
CA ALA A 132 3.98 -10.80 3.50
C ALA A 132 4.90 -11.92 3.02
N ASN A 133 4.30 -12.90 2.37
CA ASN A 133 5.00 -14.09 1.87
C ASN A 133 5.69 -13.86 0.53
N GLU A 134 5.51 -12.71 -0.10
CA GLU A 134 6.14 -12.40 -1.39
C GLU A 134 7.63 -12.03 -1.22
N PRO A 135 8.53 -12.69 -1.96
CA PRO A 135 9.94 -12.34 -1.94
C PRO A 135 10.13 -10.90 -2.44
N ARG A 136 10.88 -10.09 -1.69
CA ARG A 136 11.32 -8.79 -2.19
C ARG A 136 12.07 -9.00 -3.50
N LEU A 137 11.73 -8.23 -4.53
CA LEU A 137 12.53 -8.15 -5.74
C LEU A 137 13.98 -7.81 -5.34
N ASN A 138 14.94 -8.57 -5.85
CA ASN A 138 16.36 -8.31 -5.62
C ASN A 138 16.94 -7.66 -6.88
N PRO A 139 17.57 -6.47 -6.80
CA PRO A 139 18.22 -5.86 -7.95
C PRO A 139 19.18 -6.79 -8.71
N GLU A 140 19.82 -7.73 -8.01
CA GLU A 140 20.73 -8.71 -8.62
C GLU A 140 20.03 -9.68 -9.58
N ASP A 141 18.71 -9.85 -9.48
CA ASP A 141 17.92 -10.69 -10.38
C ASP A 141 17.57 -9.96 -11.70
N TYR A 142 17.83 -8.65 -11.80
CA TYR A 142 17.44 -7.79 -12.93
C TYR A 142 18.64 -7.22 -13.70
N LEU A 143 19.61 -8.08 -14.02
CA LEU A 143 20.85 -7.70 -14.71
C LEU A 143 20.63 -7.03 -16.08
N GLN A 144 19.49 -7.24 -16.72
CA GLN A 144 19.10 -6.60 -17.98
C GLN A 144 19.08 -5.06 -17.89
N PHE A 145 18.78 -4.49 -16.71
CA PHE A 145 18.80 -3.04 -16.53
C PHE A 145 20.23 -2.49 -16.58
N GLN A 146 21.18 -3.22 -15.97
CA GLN A 146 22.59 -2.88 -16.08
C GLN A 146 23.09 -3.06 -17.52
N ALA A 147 22.71 -4.16 -18.17
CA ALA A 147 23.08 -4.41 -19.56
C ALA A 147 22.57 -3.31 -20.52
N LEU A 148 21.36 -2.80 -20.29
CA LEU A 148 20.83 -1.65 -21.04
C LEU A 148 21.67 -0.40 -20.78
N ALA A 149 21.93 -0.06 -19.51
CA ALA A 149 22.72 1.11 -19.14
C ALA A 149 24.13 1.06 -19.74
N ASP A 150 24.83 -0.06 -19.64
CA ASP A 150 26.18 -0.26 -20.18
C ASP A 150 26.22 -0.08 -21.71
N ASN A 151 25.21 -0.57 -22.44
CA ASN A 151 25.15 -0.42 -23.89
C ASN A 151 24.89 1.03 -24.31
N VAL A 152 24.01 1.73 -23.58
CA VAL A 152 23.75 3.14 -23.81
C VAL A 152 25.00 3.98 -23.50
N GLU A 153 25.66 3.75 -22.37
CA GLU A 153 26.90 4.45 -21.98
C GLU A 153 28.03 4.21 -23.00
N ALA A 154 28.18 2.97 -23.48
CA ALA A 154 29.15 2.62 -24.50
C ALA A 154 28.79 3.14 -25.91
N GLY A 155 27.62 3.77 -26.10
CA GLY A 155 27.14 4.28 -27.38
C GLY A 155 26.82 3.18 -28.40
N VAL A 156 26.51 1.96 -27.94
CA VAL A 156 26.20 0.82 -28.81
C VAL A 156 24.84 1.02 -29.45
N THR A 157 24.81 1.29 -30.76
CA THR A 157 23.59 1.49 -31.52
C THR A 157 23.59 0.65 -32.83
N PRO A 158 22.55 -0.16 -33.10
CA PRO A 158 21.41 -0.39 -32.22
C PRO A 158 21.79 -1.24 -30.99
N VAL A 159 21.16 -0.97 -29.84
CA VAL A 159 21.24 -1.86 -28.66
C VAL A 159 20.73 -3.25 -29.07
N PRO A 160 21.36 -4.36 -28.63
CA PRO A 160 20.89 -5.71 -28.92
C PRO A 160 19.42 -5.93 -28.56
N GLN A 161 18.64 -6.49 -29.48
CA GLN A 161 17.20 -6.73 -29.30
C GLN A 161 16.91 -7.58 -28.05
N GLU A 162 17.76 -8.57 -27.76
CA GLU A 162 17.64 -9.44 -26.59
C GLU A 162 17.64 -8.66 -25.27
N ILE A 163 18.34 -7.53 -25.19
CA ILE A 163 18.34 -6.66 -24.01
C ILE A 163 17.01 -5.92 -23.90
N ILE A 164 16.50 -5.39 -25.02
CA ILE A 164 15.19 -4.72 -25.05
C ILE A 164 14.07 -5.68 -24.66
N ASP A 165 14.09 -6.89 -25.22
CA ASP A 165 13.10 -7.93 -24.92
C ASP A 165 13.19 -8.35 -23.44
N ALA A 166 14.40 -8.46 -22.88
CA ALA A 166 14.58 -8.77 -21.46
C ALA A 166 14.10 -7.64 -20.53
N VAL A 167 14.32 -6.38 -20.91
CA VAL A 167 13.79 -5.22 -20.17
C VAL A 167 12.27 -5.22 -20.21
N LEU A 168 11.66 -5.41 -21.38
CA LEU A 168 10.20 -5.50 -21.52
C LEU A 168 9.60 -6.67 -20.73
N ALA A 169 10.26 -7.84 -20.77
CA ALA A 169 9.83 -9.01 -20.01
C ALA A 169 9.83 -8.75 -18.50
N ALA A 170 10.73 -7.90 -17.99
CA ALA A 170 10.75 -7.52 -16.58
C ALA A 170 9.47 -6.80 -16.14
N PHE A 171 8.83 -6.06 -17.04
CA PHE A 171 7.59 -5.33 -16.80
C PHE A 171 6.33 -6.14 -17.15
N ALA A 172 6.47 -7.37 -17.66
CA ALA A 172 5.32 -8.15 -18.14
C ALA A 172 4.29 -8.47 -17.05
N ASP A 173 4.76 -8.66 -15.82
CA ASP A 173 3.92 -8.97 -14.65
C ASP A 173 3.60 -7.70 -13.82
N THR A 174 3.89 -6.51 -14.34
CA THR A 174 3.55 -5.24 -13.69
C THR A 174 2.17 -4.74 -14.09
N THR A 175 1.72 -3.70 -13.41
CA THR A 175 0.32 -3.25 -13.44
C THR A 175 0.14 -1.98 -14.25
N ILE A 176 1.13 -1.69 -15.09
CA ILE A 176 1.13 -0.55 -15.99
C ILE A 176 -0.06 -0.61 -16.95
N SER A 177 -0.68 0.54 -17.19
CA SER A 177 -1.79 0.64 -18.15
C SER A 177 -1.34 0.31 -19.58
N GLU A 178 -2.25 -0.16 -20.43
CA GLU A 178 -2.00 -0.44 -21.86
C GLU A 178 -1.30 0.75 -22.55
N LYS A 179 -1.78 1.96 -22.29
CA LYS A 179 -1.19 3.19 -22.82
C LYS A 179 0.25 3.42 -22.33
N GLN A 180 0.55 3.15 -21.06
CA GLN A 180 1.90 3.26 -20.53
C GLN A 180 2.83 2.19 -21.12
N TYR A 181 2.30 0.99 -21.35
CA TYR A 181 3.03 -0.08 -22.03
C TYR A 181 3.36 0.29 -23.48
N GLU A 182 2.41 0.83 -24.24
CA GLU A 182 2.65 1.34 -25.60
C GLU A 182 3.70 2.45 -25.62
N ILE A 183 3.63 3.39 -24.67
CA ILE A 183 4.65 4.44 -24.53
C ILE A 183 6.01 3.80 -24.22
N MET A 184 6.08 2.82 -23.32
CA MET A 184 7.32 2.13 -22.99
C MET A 184 7.93 1.44 -24.21
N LEU A 185 7.10 0.76 -25.03
CA LEU A 185 7.54 0.14 -26.28
C LEU A 185 8.13 1.17 -27.25
N GLU A 186 7.45 2.31 -27.43
CA GLU A 186 7.93 3.40 -28.28
C GLU A 186 9.28 3.95 -27.76
N ARG A 187 9.38 4.22 -26.46
CA ARG A 187 10.60 4.76 -25.84
C ARG A 187 11.77 3.79 -25.90
N LEU A 188 11.55 2.51 -25.63
CA LEU A 188 12.61 1.51 -25.71
C LEU A 188 13.10 1.31 -27.13
N GLU A 189 12.24 1.43 -28.14
CA GLU A 189 12.65 1.40 -29.55
C GLU A 189 13.47 2.64 -29.93
N GLU A 190 13.10 3.82 -29.45
CA GLU A 190 13.91 5.04 -29.62
C GLU A 190 15.31 4.86 -28.99
N ILE A 191 15.37 4.39 -27.74
CA ILE A 191 16.63 4.09 -27.04
C ILE A 191 17.45 3.07 -27.82
N ARG A 192 16.82 1.98 -28.29
CA ARG A 192 17.49 0.93 -29.07
C ARG A 192 18.16 1.52 -30.31
N LEU A 193 17.51 2.44 -31.00
CA LEU A 193 18.00 3.07 -32.23
C LEU A 193 18.96 4.26 -31.97
N GLY A 194 19.22 4.62 -30.71
CA GLY A 194 19.98 5.83 -30.37
C GLY A 194 19.26 7.12 -30.76
N GLN A 195 17.92 7.08 -30.76
CA GLN A 195 17.05 8.21 -31.06
C GLN A 195 16.50 8.81 -29.77
N GLY A 196 16.14 10.10 -29.83
CA GLY A 196 15.70 10.87 -28.67
C GLY A 196 16.85 11.57 -27.93
N ASP A 197 16.49 12.37 -26.94
CA ASP A 197 17.41 13.20 -26.13
C ASP A 197 17.56 12.73 -24.68
N TYR A 198 17.03 11.54 -24.36
CA TYR A 198 16.94 10.97 -23.00
C TYR A 198 18.24 10.95 -22.21
N PHE A 199 19.36 10.79 -22.93
CA PHE A 199 20.69 10.63 -22.34
C PHE A 199 21.63 11.79 -22.66
N ASN A 200 21.16 12.83 -23.35
CA ASN A 200 22.02 13.95 -23.77
C ASN A 200 22.61 14.75 -22.60
N ASP A 201 21.92 14.75 -21.46
CA ASP A 201 22.34 15.43 -20.23
C ASP A 201 22.75 14.43 -19.11
N VAL A 202 23.02 13.16 -19.48
CA VAL A 202 23.42 12.11 -18.54
C VAL A 202 24.94 11.92 -18.60
N ASP A 203 25.63 12.50 -17.62
CA ASP A 203 27.09 12.41 -17.47
C ASP A 203 27.55 11.20 -16.64
N ASN A 204 26.62 10.52 -15.94
CA ASN A 204 26.90 9.35 -15.11
C ASN A 204 25.74 8.34 -15.20
N TYR A 205 26.07 7.09 -15.54
CA TYR A 205 25.13 5.98 -15.71
C TYR A 205 25.06 5.02 -14.51
N ASP A 206 25.88 5.20 -13.47
CA ASP A 206 26.03 4.30 -12.31
C ASP A 206 24.69 3.95 -11.64
N ASN A 207 23.73 4.88 -11.62
CA ASN A 207 22.44 4.72 -10.95
C ASN A 207 21.29 4.39 -11.90
N VAL A 208 21.52 4.31 -13.22
CA VAL A 208 20.45 4.10 -14.22
C VAL A 208 19.78 2.77 -13.99
N ALA A 209 20.54 1.69 -13.81
CA ALA A 209 20.01 0.37 -13.55
C ALA A 209 19.16 0.33 -12.26
N GLN A 210 19.66 0.93 -11.17
CA GLN A 210 18.93 1.02 -9.91
C GLN A 210 17.65 1.85 -10.03
N THR A 211 17.69 2.93 -10.81
CA THR A 211 16.51 3.78 -11.05
C THR A 211 15.44 3.02 -11.82
N ILE A 212 15.80 2.28 -12.86
CA ILE A 212 14.86 1.44 -13.61
C ILE A 212 14.28 0.35 -12.70
N PHE A 213 15.11 -0.28 -11.87
CA PHE A 213 14.65 -1.24 -10.87
C PHE A 213 13.67 -0.63 -9.85
N ASP A 214 13.95 0.58 -9.35
CA ASP A 214 13.07 1.26 -8.42
C ASP A 214 11.72 1.64 -9.06
N LEU A 215 11.75 2.01 -10.35
CA LEU A 215 10.53 2.23 -11.14
C LEU A 215 9.74 0.92 -11.32
N LEU A 216 10.40 -0.18 -11.69
CA LEU A 216 9.79 -1.51 -11.76
C LEU A 216 9.10 -1.86 -10.44
N ARG A 217 9.85 -1.79 -9.34
CA ARG A 217 9.38 -2.10 -7.98
C ARG A 217 8.20 -1.24 -7.56
N THR A 218 8.14 0.00 -8.01
CA THR A 218 7.03 0.94 -7.72
C THR A 218 5.84 0.70 -8.64
N SER A 219 6.06 0.16 -9.84
CA SER A 219 5.01 -0.19 -10.80
C SER A 219 4.41 -1.58 -10.59
N ASP A 220 5.07 -2.42 -9.82
CA ASP A 220 4.57 -3.73 -9.42
C ASP A 220 3.65 -3.59 -8.20
N ASN A 221 2.35 -3.37 -8.46
CA ASN A 221 1.34 -3.26 -7.41
C ASN A 221 0.81 -4.63 -6.93
N SER A 222 1.32 -5.75 -7.44
CA SER A 222 1.09 -7.06 -6.80
C SER A 222 1.73 -7.09 -5.40
N GLN A 223 2.85 -6.37 -5.26
CA GLN A 223 3.51 -6.10 -4.00
C GLN A 223 3.07 -4.76 -3.43
N LYS A 224 1.79 -4.66 -3.02
CA LYS A 224 1.16 -3.42 -2.49
C LYS A 224 2.04 -2.69 -1.48
N MET A 225 2.81 -3.44 -0.69
CA MET A 225 3.63 -2.94 0.41
C MET A 225 5.08 -2.62 0.05
N ASN A 226 5.45 -2.57 -1.23
CA ASN A 226 6.69 -1.94 -1.68
C ASN A 226 6.74 -0.42 -1.43
N LEU A 227 5.58 0.20 -1.17
CA LEU A 227 5.40 1.62 -0.87
C LEU A 227 5.45 1.96 0.64
N ILE A 228 5.42 0.96 1.52
CA ILE A 228 5.42 1.13 2.99
C ILE A 228 6.64 0.42 3.59
N GLU A 229 7.25 1.03 4.61
CA GLU A 229 8.36 0.42 5.34
C GLU A 229 7.84 -0.83 6.10
N ARG A 230 8.13 -2.03 5.56
CA ARG A 230 7.67 -3.35 6.08
C ARG A 230 8.25 -3.73 7.44
N ASP A 231 9.02 -2.86 8.09
CA ASP A 231 9.71 -3.18 9.33
C ASP A 231 8.77 -3.03 10.52
N GLY A 232 8.60 -4.12 11.28
CA GLY A 232 7.87 -4.08 12.53
C GLY A 232 8.65 -3.26 13.57
N TYR A 233 7.96 -2.38 14.28
CA TYR A 233 8.58 -1.54 15.32
C TYR A 233 7.71 -1.45 16.56
N ILE A 234 8.35 -1.03 17.65
CA ILE A 234 7.68 -0.59 18.88
C ILE A 234 8.15 0.82 19.18
N GLN A 235 7.21 1.73 19.36
CA GLN A 235 7.43 3.11 19.75
C GLN A 235 6.81 3.36 21.12
N ILE A 236 7.50 4.15 21.94
CA ILE A 236 7.05 4.55 23.28
C ILE A 236 7.19 6.06 23.39
N ASP A 237 6.08 6.76 23.55
CA ASP A 237 6.03 8.19 23.74
C ASP A 237 5.59 8.54 25.17
N LEU A 238 6.33 9.45 25.81
CA LEU A 238 6.02 9.92 27.15
C LEU A 238 5.87 11.45 27.14
N PHE A 239 4.68 11.93 27.49
CA PHE A 239 4.33 13.34 27.51
C PHE A 239 4.15 13.84 28.94
N TYR A 240 4.61 15.06 29.21
CA TYR A 240 4.33 15.80 30.43
C TYR A 240 3.47 17.03 30.13
N HIS A 241 2.39 17.21 30.87
CA HIS A 241 1.42 18.29 30.74
C HIS A 241 1.57 19.28 31.90
N PHE A 242 1.74 20.56 31.59
CA PHE A 242 1.92 21.66 32.55
C PHE A 242 0.59 22.26 33.01
#